data_AF-A0A1Y0G3D2-F1
#
_entry.id   AF-A0A1Y0G3D2-F1
#
_cell.length_a   1.000
_cell.length_b   1.000
_cell.length_c   1.000
_cell.angle_alpha   90.00
_cell.angle_beta   90.00
_cell.angle_gamma   90.00
#
_symmetry.space_group_name_H-M   'P 1'
#
loop_
_entity.id
_entity.type
_entity.pdbx_description
1 polymer ?
#
loop_
_entity_poly.entity_id
_entity_poly.type
_entity_poly.pdbx_seq_one_letter_code
_entity_poly.pdbx_strand_id
1 'polypeptide(L)'
;MNGKPLFLSFSSPNSLIDDVPYRGMIPRMQKSNTPESFNEFLQAGTDGIMVDQQGRAIYYSQHIDSNFVKFILRNKLTDPAVVRQFNPTTNFPDGTMELKVSWKIVQPGDDVSDMFTMDGEINKLVNKDGKIVVDPNQRDKVKLALVGFHIAGVVENHPEMIWATFEHKRNAPVVPANVTPTTVVSDQDWTFYKANTQYKDCNVNYANTNKLTLDEATQLLRPSTQACRQFEFGNDPNSENSNVQQNDANIASLNADALKHLDEDDVWRNYFEVGAIWFGPNASELRPNMSLATDGDLTGSLKLSNATIETYTQTQSTMNNCFRCHNTMQAFPGNPDLAPLPALNINISHAFQNIYFWSQDTTDAQ
;
A
#
# COMPACT_ATOMS: atom_id res chain seq x y z
N MET A 1 10.53 -18.14 -15.92
CA MET A 1 10.36 -18.05 -14.46
C MET A 1 9.12 -18.87 -14.10
N ASN A 2 9.14 -19.71 -13.06
CA ASN A 2 8.16 -20.77 -12.80
C ASN A 2 6.78 -20.25 -12.31
N GLY A 3 6.15 -19.32 -13.03
CA GLY A 3 4.85 -18.71 -12.68
C GLY A 3 4.86 -17.79 -11.45
N LYS A 4 6.03 -17.58 -10.82
CA LYS A 4 6.17 -16.69 -9.66
C LYS A 4 6.31 -15.22 -10.09
N PRO A 5 5.66 -14.28 -9.39
CA PRO A 5 5.83 -12.87 -9.68
C PRO A 5 7.27 -12.41 -9.37
N LEU A 6 7.79 -11.54 -10.24
CA LEU A 6 9.19 -11.09 -10.22
C LEU A 6 9.59 -10.45 -8.87
N PHE A 7 8.68 -9.71 -8.25
CA PHE A 7 8.97 -8.99 -7.00
C PHE A 7 9.33 -9.92 -5.85
N LEU A 8 9.00 -11.21 -5.89
CA LEU A 8 9.44 -12.16 -4.85
C LEU A 8 10.96 -12.42 -4.86
N SER A 9 11.66 -11.96 -5.91
CA SER A 9 13.13 -11.96 -5.96
C SER A 9 13.75 -10.65 -5.47
N PHE A 10 12.93 -9.65 -5.16
CA PHE A 10 13.40 -8.34 -4.71
C PHE A 10 13.71 -8.36 -3.22
N SER A 11 14.45 -7.34 -2.77
CA SER A 11 14.79 -7.19 -1.36
C SER A 11 13.64 -6.53 -0.62
N SER A 12 13.48 -6.86 0.66
CA SER A 12 12.66 -6.03 1.56
C SER A 12 13.48 -4.84 2.06
N PRO A 13 12.92 -3.63 2.27
CA PRO A 13 13.67 -2.47 2.76
C PRO A 13 14.44 -2.73 4.06
N ASN A 14 13.86 -3.52 4.97
CA ASN A 14 14.50 -3.87 6.25
C ASN A 14 15.77 -4.72 6.09
N SER A 15 15.96 -5.41 4.96
CA SER A 15 17.15 -6.24 4.71
C SER A 15 18.42 -5.40 4.51
N LEU A 16 18.29 -4.08 4.41
CA LEU A 16 19.41 -3.16 4.27
C LEU A 16 19.92 -2.63 5.62
N ILE A 17 19.22 -2.90 6.72
CA ILE A 17 19.62 -2.46 8.06
C ILE A 17 20.17 -3.66 8.83
N ASP A 18 21.42 -3.57 9.26
CA ASP A 18 22.06 -4.59 10.10
C ASP A 18 21.31 -4.74 11.43
N ASP A 19 21.30 -5.96 11.98
CA ASP A 19 20.67 -6.30 13.28
C ASP A 19 19.15 -6.05 13.40
N VAL A 20 18.45 -5.74 12.29
CA VAL A 20 16.99 -5.77 12.25
C VAL A 20 16.55 -7.17 11.79
N PRO A 21 16.00 -8.03 12.69
CA PRO A 21 15.57 -9.36 12.30
C PRO A 21 14.51 -9.26 11.20
N TYR A 22 14.57 -10.13 10.18
CA TYR A 22 13.52 -10.25 9.16
C TYR A 22 12.17 -10.35 9.85
N ARG A 23 11.27 -9.38 9.64
CA ARG A 23 10.03 -9.23 10.43
C ARG A 23 8.80 -9.87 9.78
N GLY A 24 8.96 -10.62 8.69
CA GLY A 24 7.82 -11.20 7.97
C GLY A 24 6.86 -10.12 7.43
N MET A 25 5.64 -10.53 7.07
CA MET A 25 4.60 -9.60 6.64
C MET A 25 3.84 -9.04 7.84
N ILE A 26 3.40 -7.78 7.76
CA ILE A 26 2.66 -7.11 8.84
C ILE A 26 1.36 -6.48 8.36
N PRO A 27 0.28 -6.51 9.16
CA PRO A 27 -0.94 -5.78 8.85
C PRO A 27 -0.75 -4.27 9.06
N ARG A 28 -1.68 -3.46 8.51
CA ARG A 28 -1.75 -2.02 8.79
C ARG A 28 -2.16 -1.79 10.23
N MET A 29 -1.41 -0.98 10.98
CA MET A 29 -1.62 -0.78 12.42
C MET A 29 -1.80 0.68 12.79
N GLN A 30 -2.32 0.88 14.01
CA GLN A 30 -2.31 2.17 14.68
C GLN A 30 -0.89 2.66 14.96
N LYS A 31 -0.67 3.97 14.83
CA LYS A 31 0.48 4.63 15.46
C LYS A 31 0.40 4.42 16.99
N SER A 32 1.39 3.70 17.52
CA SER A 32 1.61 3.60 18.97
C SER A 32 2.58 4.68 19.45
N ASN A 33 2.30 5.27 20.62
CA ASN A 33 3.21 6.19 21.33
C ASN A 33 4.18 5.44 22.26
N THR A 34 4.08 4.11 22.36
CA THR A 34 5.04 3.29 23.11
C THR A 34 6.20 2.88 22.20
N PRO A 35 7.42 2.76 22.74
CA PRO A 35 8.63 2.37 22.01
C PRO A 35 8.61 0.87 21.67
N GLU A 36 7.54 0.41 21.03
CA GLU A 36 7.62 -0.80 20.24
C GLU A 36 8.26 -0.41 18.92
N SER A 37 9.55 -0.71 18.87
CA SER A 37 10.43 -0.46 17.75
C SER A 37 9.74 -0.83 16.43
N PHE A 38 9.77 0.09 15.47
CA PHE A 38 9.35 -0.09 14.08
C PHE A 38 7.83 -0.17 13.83
N ASN A 39 7.08 0.87 14.22
CA ASN A 39 5.90 1.26 13.44
C ASN A 39 6.40 1.54 12.01
N GLU A 40 5.92 0.81 10.99
CA GLU A 40 6.16 1.21 9.60
C GLU A 40 5.73 2.67 9.45
N PHE A 41 6.73 3.54 9.30
CA PHE A 41 6.53 4.97 9.24
C PHE A 41 5.75 5.24 7.96
N LEU A 42 4.44 5.44 8.12
CA LEU A 42 3.48 5.65 7.03
C LEU A 42 3.28 4.42 6.13
N GLN A 43 2.58 3.41 6.65
CA GLN A 43 1.61 2.75 5.78
C GLN A 43 0.57 3.82 5.39
N ALA A 44 0.52 4.20 4.10
CA ALA A 44 -0.27 5.34 3.60
C ALA A 44 -1.67 5.47 4.23
N GLY A 45 -1.94 6.55 4.97
CA GLY A 45 -3.27 6.86 5.52
C GLY A 45 -3.74 6.01 6.72
N THR A 46 -4.95 6.30 7.22
CA THR A 46 -5.45 5.99 8.58
C THR A 46 -5.09 4.60 9.11
N ASP A 47 -4.84 4.53 10.42
CA ASP A 47 -4.54 3.41 11.34
C ASP A 47 -5.37 2.09 11.25
N GLY A 48 -6.04 1.78 10.14
CA GLY A 48 -7.03 0.70 10.03
C GLY A 48 -6.45 -0.69 9.77
N ILE A 49 -6.85 -1.68 10.57
CA ILE A 49 -6.62 -3.10 10.29
C ILE A 49 -7.75 -3.61 9.38
N MET A 50 -7.43 -3.95 8.14
CA MET A 50 -8.38 -4.61 7.23
C MET A 50 -8.61 -6.05 7.67
N VAL A 51 -9.88 -6.42 7.80
CA VAL A 51 -10.33 -7.72 8.30
C VAL A 51 -11.15 -8.42 7.23
N ASP A 52 -10.77 -9.64 6.85
CA ASP A 52 -11.49 -10.45 5.87
C ASP A 52 -12.86 -10.96 6.40
N GLN A 53 -13.66 -11.57 5.52
CA GLN A 53 -15.00 -12.05 5.89
C GLN A 53 -15.00 -13.22 6.89
N GLN A 54 -13.84 -13.84 7.12
CA GLN A 54 -13.65 -14.89 8.12
C GLN A 54 -12.98 -14.36 9.42
N GLY A 55 -12.68 -13.07 9.49
CA GLY A 55 -12.15 -12.42 10.68
C GLY A 55 -10.62 -12.36 10.75
N ARG A 56 -9.87 -12.70 9.71
CA ARG A 56 -8.40 -12.57 9.72
C ARG A 56 -7.95 -11.22 9.18
N ALA A 57 -6.84 -10.70 9.73
CA ALA A 57 -6.22 -9.50 9.22
C ALA A 57 -5.64 -9.71 7.81
N ILE A 58 -5.58 -8.64 7.02
CA ILE A 58 -4.82 -8.57 5.77
C ILE A 58 -3.41 -8.07 6.07
N TYR A 59 -2.43 -8.74 5.47
CA TYR A 59 -1.00 -8.51 5.71
C TYR A 59 -0.36 -7.86 4.50
N TYR A 60 0.70 -7.09 4.74
CA TYR A 60 1.40 -6.35 3.71
C TYR A 60 2.90 -6.67 3.73
N SER A 61 3.51 -6.55 2.56
CA SER A 61 4.96 -6.65 2.38
C SER A 61 5.45 -5.55 1.45
N GLN A 62 6.62 -4.99 1.75
CA GLN A 62 7.30 -4.03 0.88
C GLN A 62 8.47 -4.71 0.17
N HIS A 63 8.69 -4.35 -1.10
CA HIS A 63 9.77 -4.88 -1.93
C HIS A 63 10.45 -3.74 -2.68
N ILE A 64 11.77 -3.77 -2.75
CA ILE A 64 12.62 -2.80 -3.46
C ILE A 64 13.56 -3.55 -4.39
N ASP A 65 13.64 -3.07 -5.63
CA ASP A 65 14.41 -3.74 -6.67
C ASP A 65 15.93 -3.56 -6.49
N SER A 66 16.71 -4.20 -7.36
CA SER A 66 18.17 -4.13 -7.27
C SER A 66 18.73 -2.73 -7.53
N ASN A 67 18.06 -1.90 -8.32
CA ASN A 67 18.48 -0.52 -8.58
C ASN A 67 18.28 0.35 -7.34
N PHE A 68 17.13 0.21 -6.68
CA PHE A 68 16.87 0.85 -5.39
C PHE A 68 17.97 0.47 -4.37
N VAL A 69 18.21 -0.83 -4.18
CA VAL A 69 19.22 -1.34 -3.23
C VAL A 69 20.60 -0.76 -3.54
N LYS A 70 21.04 -0.82 -4.80
CA LYS A 70 22.34 -0.26 -5.21
C LYS A 70 22.42 1.24 -4.95
N PHE A 71 21.34 1.98 -5.18
CA PHE A 71 21.30 3.43 -4.93
C PHE A 71 21.48 3.73 -3.44
N ILE A 72 20.75 3.03 -2.56
CA ILE A 72 20.88 3.19 -1.10
C ILE A 72 22.30 2.88 -0.64
N LEU A 73 22.85 1.71 -1.03
CA LEU A 73 24.16 1.27 -0.56
C LEU A 73 25.31 2.13 -1.10
N ARG A 74 25.29 2.50 -2.38
CA ARG A 74 26.35 3.34 -2.99
C ARG A 74 26.42 4.73 -2.37
N ASN A 75 25.29 5.28 -1.98
CA ASN A 75 25.20 6.59 -1.33
C ASN A 75 25.27 6.51 0.20
N LYS A 76 25.44 5.31 0.79
CA LYS A 76 25.48 5.08 2.24
C LYS A 76 24.25 5.62 2.97
N LEU A 77 23.07 5.47 2.36
CA LEU A 77 21.81 6.04 2.87
C LEU A 77 21.17 5.23 4.02
N THR A 78 21.88 4.22 4.52
CA THR A 78 21.59 3.54 5.80
C THR A 78 22.28 4.22 6.98
N ASP A 79 23.11 5.24 6.75
CA ASP A 79 23.69 6.08 7.81
C ASP A 79 22.85 7.38 7.93
N PRO A 80 22.13 7.58 9.04
CA PRO A 80 21.31 8.78 9.25
C PRO A 80 22.11 10.09 9.15
N ALA A 81 23.39 10.11 9.53
CA ALA A 81 24.24 11.29 9.44
C ALA A 81 24.56 11.65 7.98
N VAL A 82 24.75 10.64 7.12
CA VAL A 82 24.92 10.83 5.68
C VAL A 82 23.63 11.34 5.06
N VAL A 83 22.48 10.74 5.39
CA VAL A 83 21.18 11.16 4.86
C VAL A 83 20.89 12.63 5.18
N ARG A 84 21.18 13.09 6.41
CA ARG A 84 20.97 14.49 6.81
C ARG A 84 21.82 15.51 6.04
N GLN A 85 22.89 15.08 5.39
CA GLN A 85 23.78 15.92 4.58
C GLN A 85 23.67 15.63 3.07
N PHE A 86 22.75 14.75 2.68
CA PHE A 86 22.60 14.33 1.29
C PHE A 86 22.10 15.48 0.41
N ASN A 87 22.54 15.51 -0.86
CA ASN A 87 22.09 16.55 -1.79
C ASN A 87 20.58 16.41 -2.01
N PRO A 88 19.77 17.42 -1.61
CA PRO A 88 18.33 17.27 -1.50
C PRO A 88 17.62 17.07 -2.84
N THR A 89 18.20 17.54 -3.95
CA THR A 89 17.61 17.40 -5.29
C THR A 89 18.00 16.10 -5.99
N THR A 90 18.72 15.20 -5.32
CA THR A 90 19.11 13.90 -5.92
C THR A 90 17.88 13.02 -6.06
N ASN A 91 17.61 12.58 -7.29
CA ASN A 91 16.52 11.66 -7.61
C ASN A 91 16.99 10.20 -7.54
N PHE A 92 16.04 9.28 -7.39
CA PHE A 92 16.30 7.88 -7.68
C PHE A 92 16.67 7.70 -9.17
N PRO A 93 17.56 6.76 -9.51
CA PRO A 93 17.93 6.50 -10.90
C PRO A 93 16.80 5.80 -11.65
N ASP A 94 16.75 6.00 -12.97
CA ASP A 94 15.80 5.32 -13.87
C ASP A 94 15.80 3.80 -13.68
N GLY A 95 14.60 3.22 -13.72
CA GLY A 95 14.38 1.81 -13.49
C GLY A 95 14.44 1.39 -12.02
N THR A 96 14.55 2.33 -11.08
CA THR A 96 14.31 2.05 -9.64
C THR A 96 12.84 1.71 -9.44
N MET A 97 12.56 0.65 -8.68
CA MET A 97 11.18 0.25 -8.38
C MET A 97 10.99 -0.05 -6.89
N GLU A 98 9.81 0.31 -6.38
CA GLU A 98 9.29 -0.14 -5.11
C GLU A 98 7.87 -0.70 -5.25
N LEU A 99 7.54 -1.67 -4.40
CA LEU A 99 6.23 -2.29 -4.36
C LEU A 99 5.73 -2.41 -2.94
N LYS A 100 4.42 -2.28 -2.78
CA LYS A 100 3.69 -2.68 -1.59
C LYS A 100 2.64 -3.69 -1.98
N VAL A 101 2.61 -4.84 -1.33
CA VAL A 101 1.78 -5.98 -1.72
C VAL A 101 0.86 -6.35 -0.56
N SER A 102 -0.41 -6.62 -0.84
CA SER A 102 -1.42 -7.06 0.13
C SER A 102 -1.75 -8.55 -0.02
N TRP A 103 -1.85 -9.22 1.11
CA TRP A 103 -1.96 -10.67 1.22
C TRP A 103 -3.10 -11.08 2.15
N LYS A 104 -3.96 -11.96 1.66
CA LYS A 104 -4.98 -12.64 2.45
C LYS A 104 -4.42 -13.95 2.99
N ILE A 105 -4.70 -14.27 4.25
CA ILE A 105 -4.46 -15.63 4.78
C ILE A 105 -5.49 -16.58 4.18
N VAL A 106 -5.01 -17.68 3.58
CA VAL A 106 -5.86 -18.74 3.06
C VAL A 106 -6.35 -19.60 4.23
N GLN A 107 -7.66 -19.69 4.38
CA GLN A 107 -8.36 -20.39 5.44
C GLN A 107 -9.14 -21.59 4.88
N PRO A 108 -9.50 -22.58 5.73
CA PRO A 108 -10.33 -23.70 5.30
C PRO A 108 -11.62 -23.23 4.63
N GLY A 109 -11.86 -23.70 3.39
CA GLY A 109 -13.05 -23.34 2.61
C GLY A 109 -12.89 -22.15 1.67
N ASP A 110 -11.76 -21.44 1.68
CA ASP A 110 -11.47 -20.42 0.67
C ASP A 110 -11.27 -21.04 -0.72
N ASP A 111 -11.89 -20.44 -1.74
CA ASP A 111 -11.53 -20.68 -3.14
C ASP A 111 -10.43 -19.70 -3.57
N VAL A 112 -9.22 -20.22 -3.72
CA VAL A 112 -8.02 -19.47 -4.18
C VAL A 112 -7.49 -20.01 -5.51
N SER A 113 -8.32 -20.76 -6.26
CA SER A 113 -7.91 -21.37 -7.53
C SER A 113 -7.53 -20.36 -8.61
N ASP A 114 -8.02 -19.13 -8.49
CA ASP A 114 -7.78 -18.02 -9.42
C ASP A 114 -6.75 -17.00 -8.91
N MET A 115 -6.17 -17.24 -7.73
CA MET A 115 -5.19 -16.35 -7.09
C MET A 115 -3.78 -16.94 -7.12
N PHE A 116 -2.77 -16.09 -7.20
CA PHE A 116 -1.41 -16.51 -6.88
C PHE A 116 -1.31 -16.80 -5.37
N THR A 117 -0.79 -17.98 -5.01
CA THR A 117 -0.59 -18.38 -3.61
C THR A 117 0.84 -18.77 -3.30
N MET A 118 1.26 -18.54 -2.06
CA MET A 118 2.55 -18.95 -1.54
C MET A 118 2.48 -19.24 -0.04
N ASP A 119 3.40 -20.04 0.47
CA ASP A 119 3.61 -20.13 1.91
C ASP A 119 4.47 -18.95 2.38
N GLY A 120 4.18 -18.41 3.55
CA GLY A 120 4.88 -17.28 4.14
C GLY A 120 4.77 -17.22 5.66
N GLU A 121 5.47 -16.26 6.26
CA GLU A 121 5.43 -16.00 7.70
C GLU A 121 4.77 -14.65 7.97
N ILE A 122 3.85 -14.65 8.93
CA ILE A 122 3.17 -13.47 9.44
C ILE A 122 3.45 -13.29 10.92
N ASN A 123 3.48 -12.06 11.41
CA ASN A 123 3.48 -11.81 12.85
C ASN A 123 2.06 -11.93 13.41
N LYS A 124 1.96 -12.39 14.65
CA LYS A 124 0.69 -12.43 15.38
C LYS A 124 0.30 -11.04 15.86
N LEU A 125 -0.98 -10.87 16.14
CA LEU A 125 -1.55 -9.70 16.77
C LEU A 125 -1.79 -9.96 18.26
N VAL A 126 -1.61 -8.93 19.09
CA VAL A 126 -1.88 -8.93 20.53
C VAL A 126 -2.54 -7.62 20.95
N ASN A 127 -3.24 -7.62 22.08
CA ASN A 127 -3.72 -6.40 22.73
C ASN A 127 -2.63 -5.88 23.67
N LYS A 128 -2.22 -4.63 23.46
CA LYS A 128 -1.30 -3.92 24.33
C LYS A 128 -1.86 -2.52 24.61
N ASP A 129 -2.00 -2.18 25.89
CA ASP A 129 -2.49 -0.87 26.34
C ASP A 129 -3.83 -0.44 25.70
N GLY A 130 -4.73 -1.40 25.49
CA GLY A 130 -6.04 -1.16 24.87
C GLY A 130 -6.01 -0.95 23.35
N LYS A 131 -4.86 -1.22 22.70
CA LYS A 131 -4.70 -1.20 21.24
C LYS A 131 -4.33 -2.59 20.74
N ILE A 132 -4.74 -2.89 19.52
CA ILE A 132 -4.26 -4.08 18.81
C ILE A 132 -2.93 -3.72 18.15
N VAL A 133 -1.87 -4.47 18.45
CA VAL A 133 -0.51 -4.26 17.95
C VAL A 133 0.06 -5.57 17.39
N VAL A 134 1.14 -5.48 16.62
CA VAL A 134 1.87 -6.63 16.11
C VAL A 134 2.82 -7.13 17.20
N ASP A 135 2.84 -8.44 17.46
CA ASP A 135 3.88 -9.09 18.25
C ASP A 135 5.01 -9.56 17.33
N PRO A 136 6.17 -8.87 17.27
CA PRO A 136 7.26 -9.23 16.38
C PRO A 136 7.98 -10.53 16.78
N ASN A 137 7.72 -11.05 17.99
CA ASN A 137 8.37 -12.24 18.54
C ASN A 137 7.55 -13.52 18.31
N GLN A 138 6.30 -13.40 17.88
CA GLN A 138 5.43 -14.54 17.59
C GLN A 138 5.01 -14.55 16.13
N ARG A 139 5.33 -15.64 15.44
CA ARG A 139 5.04 -15.81 14.01
C ARG A 139 4.31 -17.10 13.72
N ASP A 140 3.40 -17.01 12.76
CA ASP A 140 2.71 -18.16 12.20
C ASP A 140 3.15 -18.38 10.75
N LYS A 141 3.40 -19.65 10.41
CA LYS A 141 3.54 -20.07 9.01
C LYS A 141 2.16 -20.30 8.44
N VAL A 142 1.85 -19.61 7.35
CA VAL A 142 0.53 -19.62 6.73
C VAL A 142 0.65 -19.71 5.22
N LYS A 143 -0.40 -20.21 4.57
CA LYS A 143 -0.59 -20.00 3.14
C LYS A 143 -1.23 -18.64 2.92
N LEU A 144 -0.70 -17.88 1.96
CA LEU A 144 -1.12 -16.55 1.58
C LEU A 144 -1.61 -16.53 0.14
N ALA A 145 -2.61 -15.71 -0.13
CA ALA A 145 -3.09 -15.39 -1.46
C ALA A 145 -2.86 -13.90 -1.75
N LEU A 146 -2.30 -13.61 -2.92
CA LEU A 146 -2.09 -12.24 -3.39
C LEU A 146 -3.44 -11.60 -3.72
N VAL A 147 -3.75 -10.45 -3.12
CA VAL A 147 -5.03 -9.77 -3.36
C VAL A 147 -4.86 -8.38 -3.97
N GLY A 148 -3.72 -7.72 -3.82
CA GLY A 148 -3.46 -6.45 -4.48
C GLY A 148 -2.02 -6.00 -4.30
N PHE A 149 -1.61 -5.01 -5.08
CA PHE A 149 -0.29 -4.42 -4.95
C PHE A 149 -0.19 -3.05 -5.60
N HIS A 150 0.72 -2.25 -5.07
CA HIS A 150 1.22 -1.01 -5.65
C HIS A 150 2.56 -1.27 -6.31
N ILE A 151 2.80 -0.57 -7.40
CA ILE A 151 4.11 -0.46 -8.04
C ILE A 151 4.40 1.02 -8.23
N ALA A 152 5.58 1.45 -7.80
CA ALA A 152 6.16 2.73 -8.17
C ALA A 152 7.45 2.47 -8.93
N GLY A 153 7.62 3.12 -10.08
CA GLY A 153 8.82 2.96 -10.90
C GLY A 153 9.31 4.31 -11.43
N VAL A 154 10.62 4.55 -11.35
CA VAL A 154 11.25 5.69 -12.01
C VAL A 154 11.34 5.40 -13.50
N VAL A 155 10.72 6.26 -14.30
CA VAL A 155 10.81 6.26 -15.77
C VAL A 155 11.59 7.48 -16.21
N GLU A 156 12.26 7.41 -17.36
CA GLU A 156 12.98 8.55 -17.92
C GLU A 156 12.08 9.80 -17.96
N ASN A 157 12.58 10.92 -17.45
CA ASN A 157 11.86 12.20 -17.27
C ASN A 157 10.70 12.19 -16.25
N HIS A 158 10.53 11.11 -15.47
CA HIS A 158 9.55 10.99 -14.39
C HIS A 158 10.24 10.67 -13.05
N PRO A 159 11.07 11.58 -12.51
CA PRO A 159 11.77 11.37 -11.24
C PRO A 159 10.84 11.21 -10.04
N GLU A 160 9.60 11.66 -10.14
CA GLU A 160 8.53 11.47 -9.16
C GLU A 160 7.98 10.04 -9.10
N MET A 161 8.43 9.17 -10.01
CA MET A 161 7.91 7.83 -10.28
C MET A 161 6.51 7.83 -10.89
N ILE A 162 6.22 6.80 -11.69
CA ILE A 162 4.84 6.45 -12.05
C ILE A 162 4.31 5.51 -10.97
N TRP A 163 3.18 5.88 -10.35
CA TRP A 163 2.55 5.11 -9.28
C TRP A 163 1.30 4.42 -9.81
N ALA A 164 1.30 3.09 -9.80
CA ALA A 164 0.21 2.27 -10.29
C ALA A 164 -0.31 1.31 -9.22
N THR A 165 -1.58 0.94 -9.31
CA THR A 165 -2.20 -0.02 -8.38
C THR A 165 -2.99 -1.10 -9.11
N PHE A 166 -2.88 -2.32 -8.60
CA PHE A 166 -3.44 -3.53 -9.18
C PHE A 166 -4.18 -4.33 -8.10
N GLU A 167 -5.22 -5.04 -8.52
CA GLU A 167 -6.07 -5.81 -7.61
C GLU A 167 -6.55 -7.10 -8.24
N HIS A 168 -6.81 -8.09 -7.39
CA HIS A 168 -7.60 -9.24 -7.79
C HIS A 168 -9.06 -8.83 -8.08
N LYS A 169 -9.61 -9.31 -9.19
CA LYS A 169 -10.93 -8.91 -9.69
C LYS A 169 -12.05 -9.14 -8.68
N ARG A 170 -11.96 -10.19 -7.85
CA ARG A 170 -12.98 -10.55 -6.85
C ARG A 170 -12.83 -9.86 -5.49
N ASN A 171 -11.97 -8.85 -5.35
CA ASN A 171 -11.74 -8.21 -4.04
C ASN A 171 -12.99 -7.55 -3.46
N ALA A 172 -13.59 -6.65 -4.23
CA ALA A 172 -14.68 -5.77 -3.79
C ALA A 172 -15.50 -5.30 -4.99
N PRO A 173 -16.81 -5.04 -4.81
CA PRO A 173 -17.63 -4.44 -5.84
C PRO A 173 -17.25 -2.98 -6.08
N VAL A 174 -17.53 -2.49 -7.28
CA VAL A 174 -17.41 -1.08 -7.66
C VAL A 174 -18.62 -0.31 -7.13
N VAL A 175 -18.37 0.84 -6.50
CA VAL A 175 -19.43 1.74 -6.07
C VAL A 175 -20.04 2.43 -7.30
N PRO A 176 -21.38 2.41 -7.47
CA PRO A 176 -22.01 3.08 -8.61
C PRO A 176 -21.84 4.60 -8.52
N ALA A 177 -21.74 5.26 -9.68
CA ALA A 177 -21.50 6.70 -9.79
C ALA A 177 -22.51 7.57 -9.01
N ASN A 178 -23.78 7.16 -9.01
CA ASN A 178 -24.85 7.77 -8.23
C ASN A 178 -25.22 6.86 -7.05
N VAL A 179 -24.72 7.21 -5.86
CA VAL A 179 -24.87 6.40 -4.65
C VAL A 179 -25.49 7.22 -3.51
N THR A 180 -26.30 6.57 -2.68
CA THR A 180 -26.80 7.12 -1.42
C THR A 180 -26.32 6.24 -0.26
N PRO A 181 -26.34 6.72 1.00
CA PRO A 181 -25.93 5.92 2.15
C PRO A 181 -26.64 4.55 2.27
N THR A 182 -27.87 4.43 1.77
CA THR A 182 -28.68 3.21 1.82
C THR A 182 -28.60 2.35 0.56
N THR A 183 -27.87 2.79 -0.47
CA THR A 183 -27.68 2.01 -1.70
C THR A 183 -26.94 0.71 -1.36
N VAL A 184 -27.52 -0.43 -1.74
CA VAL A 184 -26.81 -1.72 -1.75
C VAL A 184 -25.81 -1.71 -2.88
N VAL A 185 -24.53 -1.94 -2.58
CA VAL A 185 -23.45 -1.84 -3.57
C VAL A 185 -23.41 -3.07 -4.48
N SER A 186 -23.65 -4.26 -3.94
CA SER A 186 -23.72 -5.52 -4.69
C SER A 186 -24.65 -6.51 -3.98
N ASP A 187 -25.39 -7.30 -4.76
CA ASP A 187 -26.20 -8.42 -4.29
C ASP A 187 -25.41 -9.74 -4.20
N GLN A 188 -24.15 -9.74 -4.65
CA GLN A 188 -23.20 -10.85 -4.58
C GLN A 188 -22.16 -10.64 -3.48
N ASP A 189 -21.67 -11.76 -2.93
CA ASP A 189 -20.49 -11.80 -2.05
C ASP A 189 -19.20 -11.62 -2.88
N TRP A 190 -18.22 -10.95 -2.29
CA TRP A 190 -16.86 -10.79 -2.80
C TRP A 190 -15.87 -11.17 -1.71
N THR A 191 -14.57 -11.23 -2.05
CA THR A 191 -13.51 -11.63 -1.10
C THR A 191 -13.54 -10.81 0.19
N PHE A 192 -13.85 -9.51 0.09
CA PHE A 192 -13.88 -8.57 1.21
C PHE A 192 -15.21 -7.82 1.37
N TYR A 193 -16.29 -8.30 0.76
CA TYR A 193 -17.61 -7.67 0.82
C TYR A 193 -18.69 -8.74 0.95
N LYS A 194 -19.60 -8.54 1.90
CA LYS A 194 -20.79 -9.36 2.06
C LYS A 194 -21.94 -8.78 1.25
N ALA A 195 -22.62 -9.65 0.50
CA ALA A 195 -23.81 -9.34 -0.28
C ALA A 195 -24.81 -8.48 0.52
N ASN A 196 -25.40 -7.50 -0.15
CA ASN A 196 -26.42 -6.61 0.39
C ASN A 196 -25.92 -5.58 1.41
N THR A 197 -24.60 -5.40 1.56
CA THR A 197 -24.05 -4.31 2.39
C THR A 197 -24.37 -2.95 1.78
N GLN A 198 -24.90 -2.04 2.61
CA GLN A 198 -25.21 -0.67 2.20
C GLN A 198 -23.94 0.18 2.14
N TYR A 199 -23.92 1.17 1.25
CA TYR A 199 -22.76 2.04 1.04
C TYR A 199 -22.25 2.72 2.31
N LYS A 200 -23.13 3.14 3.23
CA LYS A 200 -22.73 3.73 4.52
C LYS A 200 -21.90 2.80 5.41
N ASP A 201 -22.00 1.49 5.19
CA ASP A 201 -21.32 0.46 5.96
C ASP A 201 -20.04 -0.03 5.24
N CYS A 202 -19.79 0.46 4.01
CA CYS A 202 -18.54 0.22 3.29
C CYS A 202 -17.37 0.98 3.94
N ASN A 203 -16.18 0.39 3.86
CA ASN A 203 -14.91 1.05 4.16
C ASN A 203 -14.85 1.75 5.54
N VAL A 204 -15.60 1.23 6.52
CA VAL A 204 -15.61 1.80 7.88
C VAL A 204 -14.34 1.38 8.62
N ASN A 205 -13.54 2.36 9.05
CA ASN A 205 -12.36 2.13 9.87
C ASN A 205 -12.73 2.05 11.37
N TYR A 206 -12.60 0.86 11.96
CA TYR A 206 -12.87 0.64 13.38
C TYR A 206 -11.63 0.67 14.28
N ALA A 207 -10.42 0.83 13.73
CA ALA A 207 -9.21 0.68 14.54
C ALA A 207 -9.15 1.68 15.71
N ASN A 208 -9.51 2.94 15.47
CA ASN A 208 -9.55 3.99 16.51
C ASN A 208 -10.85 3.99 17.33
N THR A 209 -11.57 2.86 17.37
CA THR A 209 -12.81 2.70 18.11
C THR A 209 -12.73 1.49 19.03
N ASN A 210 -13.56 1.44 20.06
CA ASN A 210 -13.72 0.27 20.91
C ASN A 210 -14.52 -0.88 20.23
N LYS A 211 -14.82 -0.76 18.93
CA LYS A 211 -15.62 -1.76 18.20
C LYS A 211 -14.77 -2.87 17.59
N LEU A 212 -13.51 -2.59 17.25
CA LEU A 212 -12.60 -3.61 16.74
C LEU A 212 -12.06 -4.42 17.93
N THR A 213 -12.33 -5.71 17.94
CA THR A 213 -11.87 -6.64 18.99
C THR A 213 -11.03 -7.75 18.39
N LEU A 214 -9.99 -8.17 19.13
CA LEU A 214 -9.11 -9.29 18.79
C LEU A 214 -9.27 -10.41 19.82
N ASP A 215 -9.53 -11.62 19.34
CA ASP A 215 -9.30 -12.85 20.07
C ASP A 215 -7.87 -13.34 19.79
N GLU A 216 -6.96 -13.18 20.76
CA GLU A 216 -5.53 -13.48 20.58
C GLU A 216 -5.24 -14.99 20.42
N ALA A 217 -6.07 -15.85 21.00
CA ALA A 217 -5.89 -17.29 20.91
C ALA A 217 -6.17 -17.79 19.48
N THR A 218 -7.22 -17.26 18.86
CA THR A 218 -7.66 -17.65 17.52
C THR A 218 -7.16 -16.71 16.41
N GLN A 219 -6.60 -15.55 16.77
CA GLN A 219 -6.20 -14.47 15.87
C GLN A 219 -7.36 -13.94 15.00
N LEU A 220 -8.58 -13.98 15.56
CA LEU A 220 -9.79 -13.50 14.90
C LEU A 220 -10.15 -12.09 15.36
N LEU A 221 -10.45 -11.23 14.39
CA LEU A 221 -10.88 -9.85 14.54
C LEU A 221 -12.36 -9.69 14.22
N ARG A 222 -13.04 -8.80 14.93
CA ARG A 222 -14.43 -8.41 14.64
C ARG A 222 -14.65 -6.91 14.84
N PRO A 223 -15.48 -6.25 14.00
CA PRO A 223 -16.18 -6.81 12.83
C PRO A 223 -15.26 -6.97 11.60
N SER A 224 -15.72 -7.76 10.62
CA SER A 224 -15.09 -7.81 9.29
C SER A 224 -15.24 -6.50 8.53
N THR A 225 -14.24 -6.13 7.75
CA THR A 225 -14.30 -4.97 6.85
C THR A 225 -15.20 -5.27 5.67
N GLN A 226 -16.04 -4.32 5.27
CA GLN A 226 -16.83 -4.39 4.05
C GLN A 226 -16.19 -3.47 3.01
N ALA A 227 -15.26 -4.00 2.22
CA ALA A 227 -14.51 -3.21 1.25
C ALA A 227 -15.36 -2.92 0.02
N CYS A 228 -15.36 -1.66 -0.43
CA CYS A 228 -16.03 -1.22 -1.65
C CYS A 228 -15.02 -0.38 -2.45
N ARG A 229 -14.86 -0.66 -3.76
CA ARG A 229 -13.97 0.10 -4.62
C ARG A 229 -14.68 1.38 -5.07
N GLN A 230 -14.20 2.52 -4.60
CA GLN A 230 -14.88 3.80 -4.82
C GLN A 230 -14.78 4.27 -6.28
N PHE A 231 -13.63 4.05 -6.91
CA PHE A 231 -13.31 4.56 -8.23
C PHE A 231 -12.71 3.42 -9.07
N GLU A 232 -13.48 2.90 -10.04
CA GLU A 232 -13.10 1.72 -10.83
C GLU A 232 -11.74 1.88 -11.52
N PHE A 233 -11.50 3.07 -12.10
CA PHE A 233 -10.25 3.41 -12.78
C PHE A 233 -9.44 4.50 -12.06
N GLY A 234 -9.70 4.68 -10.76
CA GLY A 234 -9.05 5.71 -9.96
C GLY A 234 -9.41 7.14 -10.40
N ASN A 235 -10.60 7.35 -10.97
CA ASN A 235 -11.12 8.66 -11.35
C ASN A 235 -12.58 8.83 -10.90
N ASP A 236 -13.01 10.09 -10.78
CA ASP A 236 -14.41 10.40 -10.48
C ASP A 236 -15.30 10.02 -11.67
N PRO A 237 -16.22 9.04 -11.53
CA PRO A 237 -17.06 8.58 -12.63
C PRO A 237 -18.07 9.65 -13.10
N ASN A 238 -18.27 10.72 -12.33
CA ASN A 238 -19.12 11.85 -12.71
C ASN A 238 -18.33 13.00 -13.32
N SER A 239 -17.02 12.84 -13.61
CA SER A 239 -16.22 13.89 -14.22
C SER A 239 -16.69 14.22 -15.64
N GLU A 240 -16.97 15.49 -15.90
CA GLU A 240 -17.26 16.00 -17.25
C GLU A 240 -16.00 16.26 -18.08
N ASN A 241 -14.81 16.06 -17.50
CA ASN A 241 -13.55 16.25 -18.20
C ASN A 241 -13.29 15.09 -19.18
N SER A 242 -13.27 15.38 -20.48
CA SER A 242 -13.04 14.36 -21.52
C SER A 242 -11.69 13.65 -21.39
N ASN A 243 -10.66 14.29 -20.84
CA ASN A 243 -9.37 13.66 -20.60
C ASN A 243 -9.46 12.56 -19.53
N VAL A 244 -10.32 12.75 -18.52
CA VAL A 244 -10.58 11.75 -17.48
C VAL A 244 -11.30 10.55 -18.08
N GLN A 245 -12.35 10.79 -18.87
CA GLN A 245 -13.11 9.74 -19.56
C GLN A 245 -12.22 8.96 -20.54
N GLN A 246 -11.32 9.66 -21.26
CA GLN A 246 -10.35 9.03 -22.15
C GLN A 246 -9.32 8.19 -21.39
N ASN A 247 -8.85 8.65 -20.22
CA ASN A 247 -7.95 7.88 -19.38
C ASN A 247 -8.60 6.57 -18.91
N ASP A 248 -9.85 6.61 -18.46
CA ASP A 248 -10.60 5.43 -18.04
C ASP A 248 -10.79 4.44 -19.20
N ALA A 249 -11.12 4.94 -20.40
CA ALA A 249 -11.21 4.12 -21.60
C ALA A 249 -9.86 3.49 -21.98
N ASN A 250 -8.76 4.22 -21.82
CA ASN A 250 -7.41 3.72 -22.08
C ASN A 250 -7.03 2.61 -21.10
N ILE A 251 -7.31 2.76 -19.80
CA ILE A 251 -7.05 1.72 -18.79
C ILE A 251 -7.89 0.47 -19.07
N ALA A 252 -9.17 0.63 -19.40
CA ALA A 252 -10.03 -0.49 -19.78
C ALA A 252 -9.49 -1.23 -21.02
N SER A 253 -9.04 -0.49 -22.04
CA SER A 253 -8.43 -1.06 -23.24
C SER A 253 -7.09 -1.75 -22.95
N LEU A 254 -6.26 -1.17 -22.08
CA LEU A 254 -4.96 -1.71 -21.69
C LEU A 254 -5.11 -3.03 -20.94
N ASN A 255 -6.02 -3.08 -19.95
CA ASN A 255 -6.37 -4.31 -19.26
C ASN A 255 -6.87 -5.38 -20.25
N ALA A 256 -7.80 -5.02 -21.14
CA ALA A 256 -8.33 -5.95 -22.14
C ALA A 256 -7.24 -6.46 -23.10
N ASP A 257 -6.25 -5.64 -23.43
CA ASP A 257 -5.13 -6.03 -24.29
C ASP A 257 -4.14 -6.96 -23.57
N ALA A 258 -3.72 -6.60 -22.35
CA ALA A 258 -2.85 -7.42 -21.52
C ALA A 258 -3.43 -8.83 -21.32
N LEU A 259 -4.73 -8.94 -21.07
CA LEU A 259 -5.41 -10.24 -20.89
C LEU A 259 -5.40 -11.14 -22.14
N LYS A 260 -5.21 -10.60 -23.35
CA LYS A 260 -5.09 -11.40 -24.59
C LYS A 260 -3.73 -12.06 -24.74
N HIS A 261 -2.73 -11.59 -23.99
CA HIS A 261 -1.36 -12.08 -24.02
C HIS A 261 -1.05 -13.10 -22.92
N LEU A 262 -2.04 -13.43 -22.08
CA LEU A 262 -1.93 -14.40 -21.00
C LEU A 262 -2.68 -15.69 -21.36
N ASP A 263 -2.12 -16.82 -20.95
CA ASP A 263 -2.74 -18.13 -21.14
C ASP A 263 -4.08 -18.23 -20.37
N GLU A 264 -5.05 -18.98 -20.88
CA GLU A 264 -6.42 -18.98 -20.33
C GLU A 264 -6.49 -19.40 -18.86
N ASP A 265 -5.60 -20.32 -18.45
CA ASP A 265 -5.47 -20.87 -17.10
C ASP A 265 -4.48 -20.09 -16.21
N ASP A 266 -3.90 -18.99 -16.72
CA ASP A 266 -3.00 -18.16 -15.94
C ASP A 266 -3.76 -17.36 -14.86
N VAL A 267 -3.35 -17.53 -13.60
CA VAL A 267 -3.90 -16.79 -12.45
C VAL A 267 -3.78 -15.29 -12.63
N TRP A 268 -2.79 -14.80 -13.39
CA TRP A 268 -2.59 -13.37 -13.67
C TRP A 268 -3.76 -12.74 -14.43
N ARG A 269 -4.58 -13.54 -15.14
CA ARG A 269 -5.81 -13.06 -15.79
C ARG A 269 -6.88 -12.60 -14.80
N ASN A 270 -6.71 -12.90 -13.52
CA ASN A 270 -7.64 -12.52 -12.47
C ASN A 270 -7.21 -11.25 -11.72
N TYR A 271 -6.14 -10.62 -12.16
CA TYR A 271 -5.68 -9.33 -11.67
C TYR A 271 -5.83 -8.27 -12.77
N PHE A 272 -6.10 -7.04 -12.38
CA PHE A 272 -6.25 -5.92 -13.31
C PHE A 272 -5.61 -4.66 -12.74
N GLU A 273 -5.19 -3.77 -13.63
CA GLU A 273 -4.76 -2.42 -13.29
C GLU A 273 -5.98 -1.56 -12.97
N VAL A 274 -6.02 -0.98 -11.78
CA VAL A 274 -7.03 0.05 -11.44
C VAL A 274 -6.64 1.36 -12.14
N GLY A 275 -5.37 1.73 -12.11
CA GLY A 275 -4.86 2.88 -12.86
C GLY A 275 -3.48 3.30 -12.37
N ALA A 276 -3.01 4.42 -12.93
CA ALA A 276 -1.72 5.02 -12.62
C ALA A 276 -1.79 6.54 -12.53
N ILE A 277 -0.90 7.14 -11.72
CA ILE A 277 -0.79 8.59 -11.51
C ILE A 277 0.69 9.01 -11.55
N TRP A 278 0.97 10.15 -12.20
CA TRP A 278 2.33 10.69 -12.39
C TRP A 278 2.27 12.20 -12.70
N PHE A 279 3.41 12.85 -12.93
CA PHE A 279 3.43 14.26 -13.29
C PHE A 279 3.01 14.52 -14.75
N GLY A 280 2.14 15.50 -14.95
CA GLY A 280 1.67 15.90 -16.27
C GLY A 280 2.72 16.69 -17.07
N PRO A 281 2.49 16.91 -18.38
CA PRO A 281 3.44 17.62 -19.25
C PRO A 281 3.79 19.05 -18.82
N ASN A 282 2.91 19.70 -18.04
CA ASN A 282 3.09 21.06 -17.55
C ASN A 282 3.45 21.10 -16.04
N ALA A 283 3.82 19.96 -15.47
CA ALA A 283 4.18 19.87 -14.07
C ALA A 283 5.46 20.64 -13.77
N SER A 284 5.55 21.12 -12.53
CA SER A 284 6.80 21.58 -11.95
C SER A 284 7.80 20.41 -11.83
N GLU A 285 9.10 20.70 -11.93
CA GLU A 285 10.14 19.70 -11.64
C GLU A 285 10.02 19.20 -10.18
N LEU A 286 10.24 17.90 -9.98
CA LEU A 286 10.32 17.33 -8.64
C LEU A 286 11.44 18.03 -7.86
N ARG A 287 11.07 18.63 -6.74
CA ARG A 287 11.99 19.34 -5.84
C ARG A 287 11.71 19.00 -4.39
N PRO A 288 12.67 19.24 -3.49
CA PRO A 288 12.46 19.05 -2.06
C PRO A 288 11.30 19.90 -1.56
N ASN A 289 10.59 19.40 -0.56
CA ASN A 289 9.53 20.14 0.13
C ASN A 289 8.32 20.47 -0.76
N MET A 290 8.01 19.61 -1.74
CA MET A 290 6.73 19.60 -2.44
C MET A 290 5.73 18.77 -1.64
N SER A 291 4.61 19.38 -1.24
CA SER A 291 3.55 18.68 -0.49
C SER A 291 2.68 17.80 -1.38
N LEU A 292 2.55 18.14 -2.66
CA LEU A 292 1.66 17.48 -3.62
C LEU A 292 0.22 17.33 -3.08
N ALA A 293 -0.22 18.33 -2.31
CA ALA A 293 -1.53 18.36 -1.67
C ALA A 293 -2.68 18.67 -2.66
N THR A 294 -2.36 19.11 -3.87
CA THR A 294 -3.31 19.37 -4.96
C THR A 294 -2.91 18.62 -6.21
N ASP A 295 -3.81 18.53 -7.18
CA ASP A 295 -3.59 17.79 -8.43
C ASP A 295 -2.96 18.64 -9.54
N GLY A 296 -2.44 19.84 -9.21
CA GLY A 296 -1.98 20.82 -10.22
C GLY A 296 -0.85 20.32 -11.11
N ASP A 297 0.05 19.50 -10.56
CA ASP A 297 1.15 18.86 -11.29
C ASP A 297 0.80 17.44 -11.75
N LEU A 298 -0.35 16.88 -11.35
CA LEU A 298 -0.66 15.45 -11.48
C LEU A 298 -1.54 15.16 -12.70
N THR A 299 -1.35 13.98 -13.30
CA THR A 299 -2.19 13.45 -14.38
C THR A 299 -2.42 11.95 -14.24
N GLY A 300 -3.28 11.38 -15.09
CA GLY A 300 -3.73 9.98 -15.00
C GLY A 300 -4.95 9.83 -14.09
N SER A 301 -4.89 8.87 -13.16
CA SER A 301 -5.96 8.54 -12.20
C SER A 301 -5.89 9.39 -10.93
N LEU A 302 -6.59 10.54 -10.89
CA LEU A 302 -6.46 11.55 -9.83
C LEU A 302 -7.16 11.18 -8.50
N LYS A 303 -7.98 10.12 -8.52
CA LYS A 303 -8.65 9.51 -7.37
C LYS A 303 -8.17 8.07 -7.09
N LEU A 304 -6.93 7.75 -7.49
CA LEU A 304 -6.40 6.39 -7.46
C LEU A 304 -6.35 5.82 -6.04
N SER A 305 -7.00 4.67 -5.83
CA SER A 305 -7.00 3.98 -4.55
C SER A 305 -7.24 2.49 -4.74
N ASN A 306 -6.62 1.68 -3.87
CA ASN A 306 -6.80 0.23 -3.87
C ASN A 306 -7.79 -0.20 -2.77
N ALA A 307 -8.71 -1.11 -3.07
CA ALA A 307 -9.69 -1.63 -2.12
C ALA A 307 -9.06 -2.36 -0.93
N THR A 308 -7.83 -2.86 -1.08
CA THR A 308 -7.08 -3.59 -0.03
C THR A 308 -5.92 -2.80 0.55
N ILE A 309 -5.50 -1.68 -0.04
CA ILE A 309 -4.38 -0.87 0.45
C ILE A 309 -4.90 0.48 0.95
N GLU A 310 -5.73 1.22 0.22
CA GLU A 310 -6.32 2.51 0.63
C GLU A 310 -7.77 2.37 1.11
N THR A 311 -8.17 1.18 1.60
CA THR A 311 -9.55 0.81 1.93
C THR A 311 -10.33 1.94 2.61
N TYR A 312 -9.71 2.59 3.61
CA TYR A 312 -10.34 3.58 4.48
C TYR A 312 -10.20 5.04 4.03
N THR A 313 -9.40 5.32 3.01
CA THR A 313 -9.02 6.70 2.61
C THR A 313 -9.51 7.11 1.24
N GLN A 314 -10.15 6.20 0.49
CA GLN A 314 -10.57 6.43 -0.90
C GLN A 314 -11.37 7.73 -1.11
N THR A 315 -12.25 8.09 -0.17
CA THR A 315 -13.10 9.30 -0.25
C THR A 315 -12.54 10.52 0.50
N GLN A 316 -11.40 10.36 1.19
CA GLN A 316 -10.80 11.44 1.98
C GLN A 316 -9.98 12.34 1.07
N SER A 317 -10.39 13.59 0.86
CA SER A 317 -9.74 14.54 -0.07
C SER A 317 -8.26 14.82 0.23
N THR A 318 -7.80 14.53 1.46
CA THR A 318 -6.40 14.66 1.87
C THR A 318 -5.58 13.39 1.63
N MET A 319 -6.19 12.29 1.17
CA MET A 319 -5.57 10.96 0.99
C MET A 319 -6.17 10.20 -0.22
N ASN A 320 -6.72 10.92 -1.19
CA ASN A 320 -7.48 10.37 -2.30
C ASN A 320 -6.63 9.95 -3.51
N ASN A 321 -5.30 10.00 -3.42
CA ASN A 321 -4.36 9.43 -4.40
C ASN A 321 -2.98 9.21 -3.78
N CYS A 322 -2.08 8.53 -4.52
CA CYS A 322 -0.75 8.14 -4.05
C CYS A 322 0.08 9.33 -3.52
N PHE A 323 0.09 10.45 -4.25
CA PHE A 323 0.93 11.61 -3.96
C PHE A 323 0.52 12.39 -2.71
N ARG A 324 -0.66 12.10 -2.15
CA ARG A 324 -1.05 12.65 -0.83
C ARG A 324 -0.21 12.13 0.32
N CYS A 325 0.38 10.94 0.19
CA CYS A 325 1.36 10.43 1.14
C CYS A 325 2.77 10.38 0.53
N HIS A 326 2.88 10.10 -0.77
CA HIS A 326 4.15 10.04 -1.49
C HIS A 326 4.54 11.43 -2.00
N ASN A 327 5.28 12.17 -1.19
CA ASN A 327 5.72 13.53 -1.50
C ASN A 327 7.14 13.77 -0.98
N THR A 328 7.69 14.96 -1.22
CA THR A 328 9.11 15.25 -0.90
C THR A 328 9.26 16.10 0.37
N MET A 329 8.22 16.18 1.19
CA MET A 329 8.22 16.95 2.43
C MET A 329 9.23 16.37 3.44
N GLN A 330 9.64 17.23 4.37
CA GLN A 330 10.33 16.79 5.58
C GLN A 330 9.42 15.81 6.35
N ALA A 331 10.00 14.72 6.85
CA ALA A 331 9.28 13.74 7.66
C ALA A 331 9.72 13.79 9.13
N PHE A 332 8.75 13.70 10.04
CA PHE A 332 8.96 13.78 11.47
C PHE A 332 8.63 12.44 12.14
N PRO A 333 9.54 11.86 12.94
CA PRO A 333 9.30 10.61 13.62
C PRO A 333 8.24 10.78 14.71
N GLY A 334 7.55 9.68 15.03
CA GLY A 334 6.64 9.64 16.18
C GLY A 334 7.37 9.61 17.52
N ASN A 335 8.60 9.08 17.54
CA ASN A 335 9.48 9.12 18.70
C ASN A 335 10.28 10.44 18.69
N PRO A 336 10.15 11.31 19.72
CA PRO A 336 10.86 12.59 19.78
C PRO A 336 12.38 12.46 19.88
N ASP A 337 12.90 11.28 20.23
CA ASP A 337 14.35 11.04 20.34
C ASP A 337 15.00 10.82 18.96
N LEU A 338 14.21 10.50 17.93
CA LEU A 338 14.72 10.32 16.57
C LEU A 338 14.85 11.65 15.84
N ALA A 339 15.89 11.81 15.03
CA ALA A 339 16.08 12.99 14.22
C ALA A 339 15.11 13.02 13.02
N PRO A 340 14.47 14.16 12.73
CA PRO A 340 13.66 14.33 11.52
C PRO A 340 14.43 14.06 10.23
N LEU A 341 13.75 13.53 9.22
CA LEU A 341 14.28 13.35 7.87
C LEU A 341 14.13 14.67 7.11
N PRO A 342 15.20 15.36 6.68
CA PRO A 342 15.08 16.57 5.88
C PRO A 342 14.27 16.34 4.61
N ALA A 343 13.75 17.42 4.02
CA ALA A 343 13.09 17.36 2.72
C ALA A 343 14.10 16.97 1.62
N LEU A 344 13.86 15.84 0.95
CA LEU A 344 14.67 15.33 -0.16
C LEU A 344 13.73 14.85 -1.28
N ASN A 345 14.17 14.90 -2.53
CA ASN A 345 13.39 14.33 -3.65
C ASN A 345 13.09 12.84 -3.43
N ILE A 346 14.05 12.10 -2.87
CA ILE A 346 13.90 10.67 -2.56
C ILE A 346 12.95 10.38 -1.40
N ASN A 347 12.45 11.39 -0.67
CA ASN A 347 11.39 11.19 0.33
C ASN A 347 10.07 10.73 -0.31
N ILE A 348 9.92 10.82 -1.64
CA ILE A 348 8.77 10.26 -2.36
C ILE A 348 8.54 8.77 -2.03
N SER A 349 9.57 8.04 -1.62
CA SER A 349 9.51 6.61 -1.24
C SER A 349 9.36 6.42 0.28
N HIS A 350 8.28 5.76 0.71
CA HIS A 350 8.16 5.33 2.11
C HIS A 350 9.17 4.24 2.48
N ALA A 351 9.63 3.42 1.53
CA ALA A 351 10.68 2.45 1.79
C ALA A 351 11.98 3.14 2.23
N PHE A 352 12.36 4.23 1.56
CA PHE A 352 13.50 5.04 1.96
C PHE A 352 13.28 5.75 3.31
N GLN A 353 12.11 6.37 3.52
CA GLN A 353 11.79 6.99 4.81
C GLN A 353 11.91 5.97 5.97
N ASN A 354 11.38 4.76 5.77
CA ASN A 354 11.50 3.65 6.72
C ASN A 354 12.97 3.31 6.99
N ILE A 355 13.78 3.08 5.96
CA ILE A 355 15.23 2.81 6.08
C ILE A 355 15.90 3.87 6.96
N TYR A 356 15.63 5.16 6.74
CA TYR A 356 16.22 6.24 7.53
C TYR A 356 15.85 6.18 9.02
N PHE A 357 14.55 6.01 9.35
CA PHE A 357 14.13 5.96 10.76
C PHE A 357 14.58 4.68 11.46
N TRP A 358 14.52 3.55 10.76
CA TRP A 358 14.96 2.25 11.25
C TRP A 358 16.47 2.19 11.54
N SER A 359 17.26 2.93 10.75
CA SER A 359 18.71 3.05 10.98
C SER A 359 19.04 3.87 12.24
N GLN A 360 18.12 4.68 12.74
CA GLN A 360 18.32 5.44 13.98
C GLN A 360 17.97 4.60 15.21
N ASP A 361 16.90 3.79 15.13
CA ASP A 361 16.48 2.88 16.20
C ASP A 361 17.57 1.83 16.55
N THR A 362 18.46 1.51 15.62
CA THR A 362 19.55 0.53 15.81
C THR A 362 20.84 1.14 16.34
N THR A 363 21.06 2.44 16.14
CA THR A 363 22.28 3.14 16.62
C THR A 363 22.23 3.51 18.11
N ASP A 364 21.05 3.54 18.73
CA ASP A 364 20.89 3.82 20.17
C ASP A 364 21.10 2.58 21.05
N ALA A 365 21.44 1.43 20.45
CA ALA A 365 21.75 0.17 21.14
C ALA A 365 23.26 -0.07 21.39
N GLN A 366 24.12 0.91 21.08
CA GLN A 366 25.55 0.93 21.41
C GLN A 366 25.88 2.11 22.31
#